data_AF-V4JV02-F1
#
_entry.id   AF-V4JV02-F1
#
_cell.length_a   1.000
_cell.length_b   1.000
_cell.length_c   1.000
_cell.angle_alpha   90.00
_cell.angle_beta   90.00
_cell.angle_gamma   90.00
#
_symmetry.space_group_name_H-M   'P 1'
#
loop_
_entity.id
_entity.type
_entity.pdbx_description
1 polymer ?
#
loop_
_entity_poly.entity_id
_entity_poly.type
_entity_poly.pdbx_seq_one_letter_code
_entity_poly.pdbx_strand_id
1 'polypeptide(L)'
;MPAIKRFLSEVKQGRVPQTLWEYDDVGHTQDAKKELLQIFDFNSSDDVFITPKPTALVSRIIELASEPTSIVLDSFAGSGTTAHAVMAMNQKDGGDRRFILVECEDYADTLTAERVRRIINGYEYQGTQKEELLREKITWSTISKDKSHKKLLDQVQSLENLESHRFDAIKKTVKDGELIVIGETRITEKVEGLGGGFTYYTLGDSLDLDKMLTGESLPDYASIGAWLFHTATGEPLDPKASRRSRVIWARARLSMCG
;
A
#
# COMPACT_ATOMS: atom_id res chain seq x y z
N MET A 1 -3.17 42.07 24.55
CA MET A 1 -2.89 42.31 23.11
C MET A 1 -4.21 42.57 22.41
N PRO A 2 -4.33 43.60 21.56
CA PRO A 2 -5.51 43.77 20.72
C PRO A 2 -5.59 42.59 19.73
N ALA A 3 -6.76 41.96 19.64
CA ALA A 3 -7.03 40.87 18.71
C ALA A 3 -7.94 41.38 17.58
N ILE A 4 -7.55 41.11 16.33
CA ILE A 4 -8.34 41.49 15.16
C ILE A 4 -9.60 40.63 15.10
N LYS A 5 -10.77 41.27 15.07
CA LYS A 5 -12.06 40.61 14.86
C LYS A 5 -12.20 40.31 13.36
N ARG A 6 -11.96 39.07 12.95
CA ARG A 6 -12.22 38.60 11.58
C ARG A 6 -13.58 37.92 11.53
N PHE A 7 -14.40 38.27 10.56
CA PHE A 7 -15.70 37.63 10.34
C PHE A 7 -15.51 36.30 9.60
N LEU A 8 -16.39 35.32 9.86
CA LEU A 8 -16.29 33.97 9.28
C LEU A 8 -16.22 33.99 7.74
N SER A 9 -16.81 35.00 7.11
CA SER A 9 -16.79 35.26 5.66
C SER A 9 -15.44 35.75 5.11
N GLU A 10 -14.56 36.26 5.96
CA GLU A 10 -13.24 36.83 5.61
C GLU A 10 -12.07 35.88 5.93
N VAL A 11 -12.39 34.72 6.50
CA VAL A 11 -11.45 33.63 6.75
C VAL A 11 -11.52 32.73 5.52
N LYS A 12 -10.40 32.56 4.80
CA LYS A 12 -10.30 31.52 3.76
C LYS A 12 -10.81 30.22 4.37
N GLN A 13 -11.76 29.54 3.72
CA GLN A 13 -12.18 28.23 4.20
C GLN A 13 -10.98 27.29 4.23
N GLY A 14 -10.79 26.63 5.36
CA GLY A 14 -9.63 25.77 5.64
C GLY A 14 -8.75 26.31 6.76
N ARG A 15 -8.12 25.39 7.49
CA ARG A 15 -7.11 25.69 8.51
C ARG A 15 -5.74 25.71 7.84
N VAL A 16 -4.93 26.75 8.08
CA VAL A 16 -3.53 26.74 7.66
C VAL A 16 -2.84 25.55 8.33
N PRO A 17 -2.15 24.68 7.57
CA PRO A 17 -1.51 23.50 8.12
C PRO A 17 -0.59 23.87 9.28
N GLN A 18 -0.70 23.13 10.38
CA GLN A 18 0.21 23.25 11.51
C GLN A 18 1.51 22.48 11.20
N THR A 19 2.58 22.81 11.91
CA THR A 19 3.87 22.10 11.84
C THR A 19 3.82 20.70 12.45
N LEU A 20 2.85 20.44 13.32
CA LEU A 20 2.58 19.13 13.91
C LEU A 20 1.20 18.67 13.46
N TRP A 21 1.10 17.44 12.97
CA TRP A 21 -0.16 16.78 12.64
C TRP A 21 -0.42 15.69 13.66
N GLU A 22 -1.61 15.73 14.26
CA GLU A 22 -2.02 14.77 15.27
C GLU A 22 -2.53 13.49 14.63
N TYR A 23 -2.51 12.38 15.37
CA TYR A 23 -2.91 11.07 14.84
C TYR A 23 -4.37 11.07 14.35
N ASP A 24 -5.25 11.89 14.94
CA ASP A 24 -6.63 12.05 14.50
C ASP A 24 -6.74 12.65 13.08
N ASP A 25 -5.75 13.44 12.65
CA ASP A 25 -5.74 14.09 11.34
C ASP A 25 -5.11 13.22 10.24
N VAL A 26 -4.08 12.43 10.58
CA VAL A 26 -3.22 11.73 9.60
C VAL A 26 -3.09 10.22 9.81
N GLY A 27 -3.76 9.69 10.82
CA GLY A 27 -3.70 8.29 11.21
C GLY A 27 -2.39 7.91 11.89
N HIS A 28 -2.29 6.63 12.25
CA HIS A 28 -1.08 6.07 12.85
C HIS A 28 -0.68 4.74 12.20
N THR A 29 0.49 4.21 12.58
CA THR A 29 1.09 2.99 12.01
C THR A 29 0.20 1.75 12.10
N GLN A 30 -0.67 1.65 13.12
CA GLN A 30 -1.58 0.51 13.21
C GLN A 30 -2.66 0.55 12.11
N ASP A 31 -3.09 1.74 11.69
CA ASP A 31 -4.08 1.88 10.62
C ASP A 31 -3.45 1.52 9.28
N ALA A 32 -2.21 1.98 9.05
CA ALA A 32 -1.45 1.64 7.87
C ALA A 32 -1.27 0.11 7.74
N LYS A 33 -0.97 -0.56 8.86
CA LYS A 33 -0.83 -2.02 8.90
C LYS A 33 -2.17 -2.72 8.64
N LYS A 34 -3.26 -2.25 9.25
CA LYS A 34 -4.62 -2.77 8.99
C LYS A 34 -4.95 -2.65 7.51
N GLU A 35 -4.80 -1.47 6.91
CA GLU A 35 -5.11 -1.22 5.50
C GLU A 35 -4.33 -2.18 4.58
N LEU A 36 -3.05 -2.41 4.85
CA LEU A 36 -2.25 -3.38 4.09
C LEU A 36 -2.77 -4.82 4.25
N LEU A 37 -3.16 -5.23 5.46
CA LEU A 37 -3.80 -6.52 5.75
C LEU A 37 -5.20 -6.66 5.12
N GLN A 38 -5.89 -5.56 4.80
CA GLN A 38 -7.16 -5.62 4.09
C GLN A 38 -6.97 -5.89 2.59
N ILE A 39 -5.89 -5.36 2.01
CA ILE A 39 -5.55 -5.50 0.59
C ILE A 39 -4.93 -6.88 0.30
N PHE A 40 -4.17 -7.41 1.24
CA PHE A 40 -3.46 -8.68 1.10
C PHE A 40 -3.95 -9.72 2.08
N ASP A 41 -4.12 -10.94 1.58
CA ASP A 41 -4.40 -12.11 2.40
C ASP A 41 -3.09 -12.62 3.01
N PHE A 42 -2.70 -12.02 4.13
CA PHE A 42 -1.59 -12.53 4.95
C PHE A 42 -2.15 -13.50 5.98
N ASN A 43 -1.53 -14.69 6.10
CA ASN A 43 -1.95 -15.71 7.07
C ASN A 43 -1.86 -15.19 8.53
N SER A 44 -0.95 -14.25 8.80
CA SER A 44 -0.81 -13.58 10.09
C SER A 44 -0.32 -12.13 9.95
N SER A 45 -0.57 -11.31 10.97
CA SER A 45 -0.04 -9.95 11.04
C SER A 45 1.49 -9.89 11.16
N ASP A 46 2.12 -10.99 11.55
CA ASP A 46 3.57 -11.08 11.73
C ASP A 46 4.29 -11.33 10.39
N ASP A 47 3.55 -11.80 9.38
CA ASP A 47 4.04 -11.94 7.99
C ASP A 47 4.21 -10.57 7.30
N VAL A 48 3.63 -9.51 7.87
CA VAL A 48 3.82 -8.14 7.40
C VAL A 48 5.14 -7.60 7.95
N PHE A 49 6.22 -7.87 7.21
CA PHE A 49 7.59 -7.49 7.56
C PHE A 49 7.88 -5.99 7.40
N ILE A 50 7.05 -5.27 6.62
CA ILE A 50 7.18 -3.83 6.44
C ILE A 50 6.26 -3.02 7.34
N THR A 51 6.69 -1.82 7.71
CA THR A 51 5.84 -0.84 8.40
C THR A 51 5.36 0.19 7.39
N PRO A 52 4.16 0.02 6.79
CA PRO A 52 3.65 0.97 5.79
C PRO A 52 3.43 2.34 6.42
N LYS A 53 3.60 3.39 5.61
CA LYS A 53 3.19 4.75 6.00
C LYS A 53 1.66 4.82 6.01
N PRO A 54 1.03 5.62 6.90
CA PRO A 54 -0.41 5.85 6.84
C PRO A 54 -0.80 6.56 5.54
N THR A 55 -1.81 6.04 4.82
CA THR A 55 -2.27 6.65 3.57
C THR A 55 -2.85 8.04 3.81
N ALA A 56 -3.55 8.26 4.93
CA ALA A 56 -4.08 9.58 5.31
C ALA A 56 -2.97 10.65 5.45
N LEU A 57 -1.83 10.29 6.03
CA LEU A 57 -0.66 11.17 6.10
C LEU A 57 -0.17 11.59 4.71
N VAL A 58 -0.03 10.64 3.79
CA VAL A 58 0.47 10.92 2.44
C VAL A 58 -0.56 11.71 1.63
N SER A 59 -1.85 11.37 1.74
CA SER A 59 -2.93 12.14 1.12
C SER A 59 -2.94 13.59 1.61
N ARG A 60 -2.70 13.82 2.91
CA ARG A 60 -2.58 15.17 3.46
C ARG A 60 -1.40 15.94 2.87
N ILE A 61 -0.24 15.29 2.69
CA ILE A 61 0.92 15.91 2.03
C ILE A 61 0.57 16.29 0.58
N ILE A 62 -0.06 15.39 -0.17
CA ILE A 62 -0.46 15.61 -1.56
C ILE A 62 -1.45 16.78 -1.66
N GLU A 63 -2.45 16.82 -0.78
CA GLU A 63 -3.44 17.91 -0.74
C GLU A 63 -2.79 19.29 -0.54
N LEU A 64 -1.71 19.36 0.26
CA LEU A 64 -1.06 20.62 0.59
C LEU A 64 0.03 21.04 -0.40
N ALA A 65 0.69 20.08 -1.06
CA ALA A 65 1.92 20.31 -1.81
C ALA A 65 1.79 20.01 -3.31
N SER A 66 0.61 19.64 -3.81
CA SER A 66 0.41 19.28 -5.21
C SER A 66 -0.82 19.95 -5.84
N GLU A 67 -0.75 20.13 -7.15
CA GLU A 67 -1.87 20.53 -7.99
C GLU A 67 -2.55 19.27 -8.59
N PRO A 68 -3.79 19.38 -9.10
CA PRO A 68 -4.52 18.24 -9.66
C PRO A 68 -3.81 17.49 -10.79
N THR A 69 -2.77 18.05 -11.43
CA THR A 69 -2.03 17.42 -12.54
C THR A 69 -0.56 17.16 -12.22
N SER A 70 -0.16 17.28 -10.95
CA SER A 70 1.23 17.10 -10.52
C SER A 70 1.74 15.67 -10.72
N ILE A 71 3.06 15.53 -10.84
CA ILE A 71 3.74 14.23 -10.76
C ILE A 71 4.33 14.10 -9.35
N VAL A 72 3.98 13.02 -8.65
CA VAL A 72 4.47 12.71 -7.30
C VAL A 72 5.54 11.62 -7.41
N LEU A 73 6.78 11.95 -7.04
CA LEU A 73 7.88 10.99 -7.00
C LEU A 73 8.11 10.51 -5.56
N ASP A 74 8.16 9.20 -5.38
CA ASP A 74 8.59 8.56 -4.14
C ASP A 74 9.75 7.60 -4.44
N SER A 75 10.95 8.01 -4.04
CA SER A 75 12.17 7.23 -4.25
C SER A 75 12.34 6.08 -3.25
N PHE A 76 11.43 5.95 -2.27
CA PHE A 76 11.46 4.93 -1.22
C PHE A 76 10.04 4.39 -1.00
N ALA A 77 9.50 3.77 -2.05
CA ALA A 77 8.08 3.45 -2.14
C ALA A 77 7.60 2.48 -1.04
N GLY A 78 8.46 1.56 -0.58
CA GLY A 78 8.13 0.56 0.42
C GLY A 78 6.89 -0.22 0.00
N SER A 79 5.83 -0.17 0.82
CA SER A 79 4.55 -0.83 0.47
C SER A 79 3.84 -0.27 -0.77
N GLY A 80 4.21 0.91 -1.28
CA GLY A 80 3.45 1.61 -2.32
C GLY A 80 2.32 2.51 -1.79
N THR A 81 2.43 3.01 -0.54
CA THR A 81 1.44 3.91 0.06
C THR A 81 1.20 5.16 -0.78
N THR A 82 2.26 5.71 -1.38
CA THR A 82 2.17 6.96 -2.15
C THR A 82 1.29 6.83 -3.38
N ALA A 83 1.40 5.74 -4.14
CA ALA A 83 0.48 5.48 -5.25
C ALA A 83 -0.97 5.35 -4.78
N HIS A 84 -1.20 4.68 -3.64
CA HIS A 84 -2.53 4.57 -3.06
C HIS A 84 -3.13 5.95 -2.73
N ALA A 85 -2.37 6.78 -2.04
CA ALA A 85 -2.81 8.14 -1.70
C ALA A 85 -3.09 8.99 -2.94
N VAL A 86 -2.23 8.94 -3.96
CA VAL A 86 -2.43 9.67 -5.22
C VAL A 86 -3.71 9.26 -5.92
N MET A 87 -3.95 7.96 -6.08
CA MET A 87 -5.17 7.46 -6.73
C MET A 87 -6.43 7.80 -5.95
N ALA A 88 -6.40 7.66 -4.62
CA ALA A 88 -7.53 8.00 -3.76
C ALA A 88 -7.85 9.50 -3.83
N MET A 89 -6.83 10.36 -3.89
CA MET A 89 -7.01 11.80 -4.05
C MET A 89 -7.60 12.14 -5.43
N ASN A 90 -7.10 11.56 -6.51
CA ASN A 90 -7.66 11.76 -7.85
C ASN A 90 -9.13 11.33 -7.93
N GLN A 91 -9.50 10.19 -7.32
CA GLN A 91 -10.89 9.76 -7.26
C GLN A 91 -11.76 10.75 -6.46
N LYS A 92 -11.22 11.27 -5.35
CA LYS A 92 -11.92 12.20 -4.46
C LYS A 92 -12.14 13.57 -5.08
N ASP A 93 -11.13 14.14 -5.74
CA ASP A 93 -11.15 15.52 -6.24
C ASP A 93 -11.26 15.64 -7.77
N GLY A 94 -11.34 14.52 -8.49
CA GLY A 94 -11.38 14.48 -9.95
C GLY A 94 -10.06 14.87 -10.61
N GLY A 95 -8.95 14.86 -9.86
CA GLY A 95 -7.62 15.16 -10.37
C GLY A 95 -7.04 14.09 -11.31
N ASP A 96 -5.94 14.44 -11.95
CA ASP A 96 -5.14 13.61 -12.86
C ASP A 96 -3.66 13.63 -12.45
N ARG A 97 -3.40 13.47 -11.14
CA ARG A 97 -2.05 13.37 -10.60
C ARG A 97 -1.43 12.05 -11.04
N ARG A 98 -0.15 12.08 -11.41
CA ARG A 98 0.63 10.90 -11.77
C ARG A 98 1.65 10.62 -10.67
N PHE A 99 2.15 9.39 -10.61
CA PHE A 99 3.18 9.03 -9.65
C PHE A 99 4.33 8.26 -10.31
N ILE A 100 5.49 8.34 -9.67
CA ILE A 100 6.66 7.51 -9.96
C ILE A 100 7.09 6.90 -8.63
N LEU A 101 7.16 5.58 -8.57
CA LEU A 101 7.64 4.85 -7.40
C LEU A 101 8.97 4.18 -7.74
N VAL A 102 9.93 4.28 -6.83
CA VAL A 102 11.18 3.52 -6.88
C VAL A 102 11.23 2.61 -5.65
N GLU A 103 11.47 1.33 -5.88
CA GLU A 103 11.70 0.31 -4.85
C GLU A 103 12.85 -0.58 -5.30
N CYS A 104 13.78 -0.85 -4.39
CA CYS A 104 15.01 -1.61 -4.66
C CYS A 104 15.01 -2.97 -3.97
N GLU A 105 14.09 -3.22 -3.05
CA GLU A 105 13.97 -4.49 -2.36
C GLU A 105 13.35 -5.58 -3.26
N ASP A 106 13.60 -6.85 -2.91
CA ASP A 106 13.15 -8.02 -3.67
C ASP A 106 11.62 -8.16 -3.75
N TYR A 107 10.90 -7.51 -2.84
CA TYR A 107 9.44 -7.47 -2.79
C TYR A 107 8.80 -6.38 -3.67
N ALA A 108 9.57 -5.64 -4.46
CA ALA A 108 9.04 -4.57 -5.31
C ALA A 108 7.87 -5.03 -6.20
N ASP A 109 7.96 -6.22 -6.80
CA ASP A 109 6.88 -6.76 -7.66
C ASP A 109 5.75 -7.41 -6.85
N THR A 110 6.11 -8.23 -5.86
CA THR A 110 5.17 -9.08 -5.11
C THR A 110 4.37 -8.33 -4.05
N LEU A 111 4.86 -7.17 -3.61
CA LEU A 111 4.23 -6.36 -2.58
C LEU A 111 3.91 -4.95 -3.10
N THR A 112 4.92 -4.19 -3.54
CA THR A 112 4.71 -2.78 -3.91
C THR A 112 3.84 -2.66 -5.16
N ALA A 113 4.23 -3.30 -6.26
CA ALA A 113 3.48 -3.30 -7.51
C ALA A 113 2.15 -4.04 -7.34
N GLU A 114 2.13 -5.16 -6.61
CA GLU A 114 0.91 -5.92 -6.34
C GLU A 114 -0.12 -5.12 -5.56
N ARG A 115 0.29 -4.33 -4.55
CA ARG A 115 -0.62 -3.42 -3.85
C ARG A 115 -1.27 -2.46 -4.83
N VAL A 116 -0.47 -1.87 -5.72
CA VAL A 116 -0.95 -0.93 -6.74
C VAL A 116 -1.93 -1.62 -7.71
N ARG A 117 -1.66 -2.86 -8.14
CA ARG A 117 -2.60 -3.63 -8.97
C ARG A 117 -3.94 -3.84 -8.28
N ARG A 118 -3.93 -4.19 -6.99
CA ARG A 118 -5.14 -4.47 -6.21
C ARG A 118 -5.97 -3.22 -5.96
N ILE A 119 -5.35 -2.09 -5.63
CA ILE A 119 -6.11 -0.85 -5.45
C ILE A 119 -6.69 -0.33 -6.77
N ILE A 120 -6.04 -0.56 -7.92
CA ILE A 120 -6.57 -0.18 -9.24
C ILE A 120 -7.78 -1.03 -9.60
N ASN A 121 -7.66 -2.36 -9.47
CA ASN A 121 -8.67 -3.30 -9.97
C ASN A 121 -9.77 -3.62 -8.95
N GLY A 122 -9.56 -3.27 -7.69
CA GLY A 122 -10.32 -3.76 -6.56
C GLY A 122 -9.77 -5.08 -6.04
N TYR A 123 -10.18 -5.44 -4.84
CA TYR A 123 -9.75 -6.66 -4.15
C TYR A 123 -10.87 -7.22 -3.27
N GLU A 124 -10.78 -8.50 -2.96
CA GLU A 124 -11.66 -9.12 -1.98
C GLU A 124 -11.15 -8.80 -0.58
N TYR A 125 -11.94 -8.05 0.18
CA TYR A 125 -11.71 -7.84 1.58
C TYR A 125 -12.15 -9.09 2.34
N GLN A 126 -11.19 -9.72 3.03
CA GLN A 126 -11.46 -10.75 4.01
C GLN A 126 -11.18 -10.18 5.40
N GLY A 127 -12.25 -10.01 6.17
CA GLY A 127 -12.18 -9.42 7.50
C GLY A 127 -12.84 -10.30 8.53
N THR A 128 -12.45 -10.13 9.79
CA THR A 128 -13.21 -10.66 10.92
C THR A 128 -13.91 -9.50 11.63
N GLN A 129 -15.22 -9.44 11.51
CA GLN A 129 -16.06 -8.56 12.33
C GLN A 129 -16.10 -9.13 13.75
N LYS A 130 -15.87 -8.26 14.74
CA LYS A 130 -15.89 -8.63 16.16
C LYS A 130 -17.06 -7.95 16.85
N GLU A 131 -17.94 -8.73 17.47
CA GLU A 131 -19.04 -8.24 18.30
C GLU A 131 -18.75 -8.62 19.75
N GLU A 132 -18.76 -7.64 20.66
CA GLU A 132 -18.63 -7.92 22.09
C GLU A 132 -19.97 -8.43 22.63
N LEU A 133 -20.00 -9.71 23.01
CA LEU A 133 -21.21 -10.39 23.49
C LEU A 133 -21.40 -10.23 24.99
N LEU A 134 -20.30 -10.18 25.74
CA LEU A 134 -20.33 -10.07 27.20
C LEU A 134 -19.04 -9.41 27.70
N ARG A 135 -19.18 -8.50 28.66
CA ARG A 135 -18.10 -7.97 29.47
C ARG A 135 -18.50 -8.02 30.94
N GLU A 136 -17.79 -8.81 31.72
CA GLU A 136 -17.99 -8.90 33.17
C GLU A 136 -16.71 -8.66 33.94
N LYS A 137 -16.79 -7.82 34.98
CA LYS A 137 -15.65 -7.56 35.86
C LYS A 137 -15.42 -8.73 36.80
N ILE A 138 -14.22 -9.29 36.75
CA ILE A 138 -13.76 -10.36 37.61
C ILE A 138 -13.29 -9.75 38.94
N THR A 139 -14.13 -9.84 39.96
CA THR A 139 -13.75 -9.51 41.34
C THR A 139 -13.43 -10.78 42.13
N TRP A 140 -12.55 -10.66 43.14
CA TRP A 140 -12.19 -11.77 44.03
C TRP A 140 -13.41 -12.46 44.66
N SER A 141 -14.47 -11.72 44.95
CA SER A 141 -15.76 -12.23 45.44
C SER A 141 -16.54 -13.04 44.41
N THR A 142 -16.36 -12.78 43.11
CA THR A 142 -16.99 -13.54 42.02
C THR A 142 -16.31 -14.89 41.82
N ILE A 143 -15.03 -15.01 42.14
CA ILE A 143 -14.25 -16.26 42.06
C ILE A 143 -14.33 -17.07 43.37
N SER A 144 -14.25 -16.43 44.54
CA SER A 144 -14.09 -17.11 45.83
C SER A 144 -15.38 -17.68 46.44
N LYS A 145 -16.56 -17.24 45.96
CA LYS A 145 -17.83 -17.84 46.38
C LYS A 145 -18.08 -19.14 45.61
N ASP A 146 -18.28 -20.21 46.36
CA ASP A 146 -18.42 -21.62 45.93
C ASP A 146 -19.46 -21.89 44.81
N LYS A 147 -20.33 -20.93 44.50
CA LYS A 147 -21.37 -21.04 43.44
C LYS A 147 -21.38 -19.93 42.38
N SER A 148 -20.67 -18.80 42.57
CA SER A 148 -20.72 -17.68 41.62
C SER A 148 -19.89 -17.93 40.37
N HIS A 149 -18.74 -18.59 40.50
CA HIS A 149 -17.90 -18.98 39.36
C HIS A 149 -18.62 -19.97 38.42
N LYS A 150 -19.42 -20.92 38.96
CA LYS A 150 -20.27 -21.82 38.17
C LYS A 150 -21.33 -21.05 37.38
N LYS A 151 -22.01 -20.09 38.02
CA LYS A 151 -23.03 -19.27 37.34
C LYS A 151 -22.45 -18.47 36.17
N LEU A 152 -21.26 -17.89 36.35
CA LEU A 152 -20.52 -17.20 35.29
C LEU A 152 -20.18 -18.14 34.13
N LEU A 153 -19.68 -19.35 34.43
CA LEU A 153 -19.38 -20.36 33.42
C LEU A 153 -20.64 -20.81 32.69
N ASP A 154 -21.74 -21.05 33.40
CA ASP A 154 -23.03 -21.44 32.83
C ASP A 154 -23.62 -20.33 31.94
N GLN A 155 -23.46 -19.06 32.32
CA GLN A 155 -23.86 -17.90 31.50
C GLN A 155 -23.06 -17.85 30.20
N VAL A 156 -21.73 -17.99 30.28
CA VAL A 156 -20.86 -18.00 29.09
C VAL A 156 -21.19 -19.19 28.19
N GLN A 157 -21.41 -20.38 28.76
CA GLN A 157 -21.76 -21.59 28.03
C GLN A 157 -23.14 -21.47 27.34
N SER A 158 -24.12 -20.88 28.04
CA SER A 158 -25.45 -20.65 27.48
C SER A 158 -25.39 -19.65 26.33
N LEU A 159 -24.59 -18.60 26.49
CA LEU A 159 -24.38 -17.57 25.48
C LEU A 159 -23.69 -18.16 24.25
N GLU A 160 -22.66 -18.99 24.42
CA GLU A 160 -22.04 -19.72 23.31
C GLU A 160 -23.04 -20.60 22.56
N ASN A 161 -23.85 -21.38 23.27
CA ASN A 161 -24.81 -22.26 22.63
C ASN A 161 -25.89 -21.47 21.86
N LEU A 162 -26.39 -20.38 22.45
CA LEU A 162 -27.46 -19.57 21.86
C LEU A 162 -26.97 -18.77 20.65
N GLU A 163 -25.77 -18.20 20.74
CA GLU A 163 -25.21 -17.27 19.76
C GLU A 163 -24.30 -17.97 18.74
N SER A 164 -23.99 -19.26 18.89
CA SER A 164 -23.13 -20.05 17.99
C SER A 164 -23.52 -19.96 16.51
N HIS A 165 -24.80 -19.78 16.20
CA HIS A 165 -25.29 -19.70 14.83
C HIS A 165 -25.03 -18.33 14.17
N ARG A 166 -24.69 -17.30 14.93
CA ARG A 166 -24.43 -15.93 14.44
C ARG A 166 -22.96 -15.65 14.14
N PHE A 167 -22.05 -16.44 14.70
CA PHE A 167 -20.60 -16.20 14.65
C PHE A 167 -19.87 -17.44 14.18
N ASP A 168 -18.83 -17.27 13.37
CA ASP A 168 -17.98 -18.39 12.94
C ASP A 168 -17.10 -18.89 14.09
N ALA A 169 -16.76 -18.00 15.03
CA ALA A 169 -16.04 -18.35 16.26
C ALA A 169 -16.46 -17.45 17.42
N ILE A 170 -16.41 -17.97 18.65
CA ILE A 170 -16.58 -17.18 19.87
C ILE A 170 -15.29 -17.31 20.69
N LYS A 171 -14.63 -16.18 20.98
CA LYS A 171 -13.39 -16.12 21.77
C LYS A 171 -13.65 -15.53 23.16
N LYS A 172 -12.99 -16.11 24.15
CA LYS A 172 -13.02 -15.66 25.56
C LYS A 172 -11.65 -15.11 25.91
N THR A 173 -11.59 -13.91 26.48
CA THR A 173 -10.33 -13.29 26.88
C THR A 173 -10.49 -12.59 28.22
N VAL A 174 -9.46 -12.68 29.06
CA VAL A 174 -9.40 -11.93 30.31
C VAL A 174 -8.39 -10.80 30.13
N LYS A 175 -8.85 -9.54 30.22
CA LYS A 175 -8.00 -8.34 30.18
C LYS A 175 -8.41 -7.40 31.30
N ASP A 176 -7.42 -6.82 31.99
CA ASP A 176 -7.62 -5.82 33.05
C ASP A 176 -8.59 -6.24 34.17
N GLY A 177 -8.64 -7.54 34.47
CA GLY A 177 -9.57 -8.10 35.45
C GLY A 177 -11.02 -8.16 34.97
N GLU A 178 -11.27 -8.14 33.66
CA GLU A 178 -12.58 -8.33 33.05
C GLU A 178 -12.57 -9.55 32.13
N LEU A 179 -13.62 -10.37 32.20
CA LEU A 179 -13.92 -11.43 31.25
C LEU A 179 -14.68 -10.82 30.07
N ILE A 180 -14.11 -10.93 28.88
CA ILE A 180 -14.68 -10.43 27.63
C ILE A 180 -14.95 -11.63 26.71
N VAL A 181 -16.19 -11.73 26.22
CA VAL A 181 -16.60 -12.71 25.22
C VAL A 181 -16.87 -11.97 23.91
N ILE A 182 -16.20 -12.41 22.84
CA ILE A 182 -16.24 -11.77 21.53
C ILE A 182 -16.70 -12.79 20.50
N GLY A 183 -17.79 -12.49 19.79
CA GLY A 183 -18.19 -13.19 18.58
C GLY A 183 -17.39 -12.68 17.38
N GLU A 184 -16.84 -13.60 16.59
CA GLU A 184 -16.06 -13.32 15.39
C GLU A 184 -16.79 -13.87 14.16
N THR A 185 -17.15 -13.01 13.22
CA THR A 185 -17.77 -13.37 11.93
C THR A 185 -16.83 -13.00 10.78
N ARG A 186 -16.57 -13.95 9.88
CA ARG A 186 -15.78 -13.73 8.66
C ARG A 186 -16.67 -13.07 7.62
N ILE A 187 -16.22 -11.92 7.16
CA ILE A 187 -16.88 -11.17 6.08
C ILE A 187 -15.99 -11.25 4.85
N THR A 188 -16.61 -11.56 3.73
CA THR A 188 -16.00 -11.43 2.40
C THR A 188 -16.78 -10.36 1.65
N GLU A 189 -16.16 -9.22 1.42
CA GLU A 189 -16.74 -8.10 0.68
C GLU A 189 -15.84 -7.74 -0.50
N LYS A 190 -16.41 -7.37 -1.63
CA LYS A 190 -15.63 -6.90 -2.78
C LYS A 190 -15.46 -5.38 -2.69
N VAL A 191 -14.22 -4.93 -2.58
CA VAL A 191 -13.87 -3.51 -2.64
C VAL A 191 -13.68 -3.14 -4.10
N GLU A 192 -14.38 -2.09 -4.55
CA GLU A 192 -14.20 -1.56 -5.90
C GLU A 192 -12.83 -0.89 -6.05
N GLY A 193 -12.25 -1.03 -7.23
CA GLY A 193 -10.96 -0.41 -7.55
C GLY A 193 -11.08 1.10 -7.73
N LEU A 194 -9.98 1.80 -7.48
CA LEU A 194 -9.84 3.24 -7.73
C LEU A 194 -9.72 3.56 -9.23
N GLY A 195 -9.48 2.54 -10.07
CA GLY A 195 -9.25 2.70 -11.50
C GLY A 195 -7.86 3.23 -11.82
N GLY A 196 -7.65 3.61 -13.09
CA GLY A 196 -6.35 4.04 -13.60
C GLY A 196 -5.44 2.89 -14.02
N GLY A 197 -4.14 3.15 -14.06
CA GLY A 197 -3.14 2.18 -14.53
C GLY A 197 -1.73 2.59 -14.12
N PHE A 198 -0.82 1.63 -14.14
CA PHE A 198 0.61 1.89 -13.98
C PHE A 198 1.42 0.93 -14.85
N THR A 199 2.67 1.29 -15.11
CA THR A 199 3.63 0.40 -15.77
C THR A 199 4.75 0.10 -14.79
N TYR A 200 5.08 -1.19 -14.67
CA TYR A 200 6.18 -1.66 -13.85
C TYR A 200 7.42 -1.87 -14.72
N TYR A 201 8.55 -1.33 -14.28
CA TYR A 201 9.85 -1.48 -14.95
C TYR A 201 10.86 -2.05 -13.96
N THR A 202 11.64 -3.02 -14.41
CA THR A 202 12.81 -3.51 -13.69
C THR A 202 14.05 -2.87 -14.32
N LEU A 203 14.94 -2.32 -13.50
CA LEU A 203 16.23 -1.84 -13.99
C LEU A 203 17.11 -3.06 -14.34
N GLY A 204 17.74 -3.00 -15.51
CA GLY A 204 18.74 -3.98 -15.90
C GLY A 204 20.07 -3.74 -15.17
N ASP A 205 21.08 -4.53 -15.53
CA ASP A 205 22.42 -4.41 -14.96
C ASP A 205 22.97 -2.99 -15.11
N SER A 206 23.67 -2.52 -14.08
CA SER A 206 24.32 -1.21 -14.12
C SER A 206 25.34 -1.15 -15.25
N LEU A 207 25.20 -0.15 -16.12
CA LEU A 207 26.19 0.17 -17.14
C LEU A 207 27.39 0.84 -16.48
N ASP A 208 28.46 0.08 -16.31
CA ASP A 208 29.76 0.61 -15.88
C ASP A 208 30.57 1.00 -17.13
N LEU A 209 30.57 2.30 -17.44
CA LEU A 209 31.24 2.85 -18.63
C LEU A 209 32.74 2.55 -18.63
N ASP A 210 33.40 2.62 -17.48
CA ASP A 210 34.84 2.42 -17.39
C ASP A 210 35.18 0.96 -17.65
N LYS A 211 34.45 0.01 -17.03
CA LYS A 211 34.63 -1.43 -17.29
C LYS A 211 34.24 -1.83 -18.71
N MET A 212 33.30 -1.12 -19.32
CA MET A 212 32.90 -1.33 -20.71
C MET A 212 34.00 -0.87 -21.68
N LEU A 213 34.66 0.25 -21.39
CA LEU A 213 35.77 0.80 -22.18
C LEU A 213 37.06 -0.01 -22.03
N THR A 214 37.31 -0.59 -20.85
CA THR A 214 38.46 -1.49 -20.62
C THR A 214 38.22 -2.93 -21.10
N GLY A 215 36.97 -3.29 -21.40
CA GLY A 215 36.58 -4.63 -21.85
C GLY A 215 36.51 -5.67 -20.71
N GLU A 216 36.55 -5.24 -19.45
CA GLU A 216 36.49 -6.11 -18.27
C GLU A 216 35.08 -6.66 -18.01
N SER A 217 34.05 -5.86 -18.29
CA SER A 217 32.64 -6.26 -18.15
C SER A 217 31.82 -5.61 -19.25
N LEU A 218 31.41 -6.40 -20.24
CA LEU A 218 30.51 -5.97 -21.30
C LEU A 218 29.08 -6.34 -20.89
N PRO A 219 28.13 -5.37 -20.90
CA PRO A 219 26.71 -5.69 -20.80
C PRO A 219 26.29 -6.59 -21.96
N ASP A 220 25.10 -7.20 -21.86
CA ASP A 220 24.56 -7.96 -22.98
C ASP A 220 24.33 -7.05 -24.21
N TYR A 221 24.35 -7.65 -25.41
CA TYR A 221 24.22 -6.91 -26.67
C TYR A 221 22.93 -6.09 -26.77
N ALA A 222 21.83 -6.51 -26.13
CA ALA A 222 20.59 -5.75 -26.16
C ALA A 222 20.70 -4.49 -25.29
N SER A 223 21.31 -4.60 -24.11
CA SER A 223 21.58 -3.44 -23.24
C SER A 223 22.52 -2.43 -23.89
N ILE A 224 23.61 -2.90 -24.53
CA ILE A 224 24.52 -2.04 -25.30
C ILE A 224 23.77 -1.37 -26.48
N GLY A 225 22.97 -2.15 -27.21
CA GLY A 225 22.20 -1.64 -28.34
C GLY A 225 21.17 -0.58 -27.93
N ALA A 226 20.47 -0.79 -26.82
CA ALA A 226 19.52 0.18 -26.26
C ALA A 226 20.23 1.47 -25.82
N TRP A 227 21.39 1.35 -25.18
CA TRP A 227 22.19 2.50 -24.76
C TRP A 227 22.76 3.28 -25.95
N LEU A 228 23.30 2.60 -26.96
CA LEU A 228 23.78 3.24 -28.20
C LEU A 228 22.66 3.94 -28.96
N PHE A 229 21.48 3.32 -29.04
CA PHE A 229 20.33 3.95 -29.65
C PHE A 229 19.96 5.24 -28.91
N HIS A 230 19.80 5.18 -27.59
CA HIS A 230 19.44 6.33 -26.77
C HIS A 230 20.48 7.46 -26.85
N THR A 231 21.77 7.14 -26.81
CA THR A 231 22.83 8.17 -26.94
C THR A 231 22.87 8.80 -28.32
N ALA A 232 22.48 8.07 -29.38
CA ALA A 232 22.43 8.60 -30.74
C ALA A 232 21.14 9.38 -31.05
N THR A 233 20.00 8.98 -30.49
CA THR A 233 18.67 9.53 -30.84
C THR A 233 18.04 10.40 -29.77
N GLY A 234 18.48 10.27 -28.51
CA GLY A 234 17.79 10.84 -27.34
C GLY A 234 16.47 10.13 -27.00
N GLU A 235 16.17 9.01 -27.65
CA GLU A 235 14.94 8.25 -27.46
C GLU A 235 15.21 6.84 -26.92
N PRO A 236 14.35 6.27 -26.08
CA PRO A 236 14.49 4.88 -25.64
C PRO A 236 14.26 3.91 -26.81
N LEU A 237 15.03 2.83 -26.86
CA LEU A 237 14.87 1.79 -27.88
C LEU A 237 13.57 1.01 -27.63
N ASP A 238 12.64 1.04 -28.60
CA ASP A 238 11.45 0.17 -28.57
C ASP A 238 11.78 -1.25 -29.12
N PRO A 239 11.78 -2.29 -28.27
CA PRO A 239 12.09 -3.66 -28.70
C PRO A 239 11.02 -4.25 -29.63
N LYS A 240 9.78 -3.73 -29.63
CA LYS A 240 8.69 -4.21 -30.48
C LYS A 240 8.78 -3.60 -31.88
N ALA A 241 9.20 -2.34 -32.00
CA ALA A 241 9.45 -1.69 -33.29
C ALA A 241 10.67 -2.28 -34.03
N SER A 242 11.71 -2.69 -33.30
CA SER A 242 12.98 -3.18 -33.89
C SER A 242 12.89 -4.55 -34.57
N ARG A 243 11.87 -5.37 -34.27
CA ARG A 243 11.67 -6.69 -34.93
C ARG A 243 11.13 -6.63 -36.36
N ARG A 244 10.77 -5.45 -36.89
CA ARG A 244 10.16 -5.32 -38.24
C ARG A 244 11.13 -5.03 -39.38
N SER A 245 12.39 -4.68 -39.12
CA SER A 245 13.41 -4.54 -40.16
C SER A 245 14.36 -5.73 -40.13
N ARG A 246 14.05 -6.74 -40.93
CA ARG A 246 15.03 -7.75 -41.35
C ARG A 246 16.07 -7.00 -42.19
N VAL A 247 17.07 -6.40 -41.54
CA VAL A 247 18.16 -5.69 -42.20
C VAL A 247 18.85 -6.71 -43.10
N ILE A 248 18.65 -6.52 -44.40
CA ILE A 248 19.37 -7.21 -45.45
C ILE A 248 20.82 -6.76 -45.30
N TRP A 249 21.65 -7.61 -44.70
CA TRP A 249 23.10 -7.43 -44.75
C TRP A 249 23.54 -7.62 -46.21
N ALA A 250 23.60 -6.52 -46.97
CA ALA A 250 24.26 -6.50 -48.26
C ALA A 250 25.76 -6.75 -48.02
N ARG A 251 26.18 -7.98 -48.27
CA ARG A 251 27.57 -8.43 -48.20
C ARG A 251 28.35 -7.75 -49.33
N ALA A 252 29.00 -6.61 -49.05
CA ALA A 252 29.95 -6.02 -49.98
C ALA A 252 31.20 -6.89 -50.04
N ARG A 253 31.28 -7.75 -51.07
CA ARG A 253 32.54 -8.36 -51.51
C ARG A 253 33.39 -7.25 -52.12
N LEU A 254 34.45 -6.86 -51.43
CA LEU A 254 35.61 -6.24 -52.08
C LEU A 254 36.32 -7.32 -52.90
N SER A 255 36.11 -7.33 -54.21
CA SER A 255 37.03 -7.98 -55.14
C SER A 255 38.15 -6.99 -55.43
N MET A 256 39.35 -7.24 -54.91
CA MET A 256 40.56 -6.65 -55.49
C MET A 256 40.89 -7.42 -56.77
N CYS A 257 40.66 -6.78 -57.91
CA CYS A 257 41.33 -7.09 -59.18
C CYS A 257 42.25 -5.90 -59.48
N GLY A 258 43.51 -6.20 -59.80
CA GLY A 258 44.54 -5.23 -60.18
C GLY A 258 45.82 -5.45 -59.42
#